data_AF-A0A9N8H8Z1-F1
#
_entry.id   AF-A0A9N8H8Z1-F1
#
_cell.length_a   1.000
_cell.length_b   1.000
_cell.length_c   1.000
_cell.angle_alpha   90.00
_cell.angle_beta   90.00
_cell.angle_gamma   90.00
#
_symmetry.space_group_name_H-M   'P 1'
#
loop_
_entity.id
_entity.type
_entity.pdbx_description
1 polymer ?
#
loop_
_entity_poly.entity_id
_entity_poly.type
_entity_poly.pdbx_seq_one_letter_code
_entity_poly.pdbx_strand_id
1 'polypeptide(L)'
;MSTAEEQQISIDDVSEELLGHKRDFDEKMAEVTTLAGAEALRREYLGKKGPINKVMGYMRVLSNEDKPKLGAVVNEVKSQVEATVAERMQKLEFADIEEQMKLERIDVTKPGLINSQDIGRRHPLGMTLEKALDIFTKLGYDTVTGCKDSPEIETDYYCFEALNCPKDHPARDMQDTFYLTKDLEYMLRTHTSAVQIRQLEKRKPPLRIVAPGRVYRKDDIDATHSLMFHQVEILALEKRGELDLGHLKGTVEHFLKGMFGPNIQVRFRGSFFPFTEPSMEVDVFFRGRWLEVLGCGMVDPRVLEMAGIDPEVYSGFAAGFGLERFAMVMHQITDLREFTKNDVRFVKQFPHFYDDGLEAFLEGKVDNTPVVDPRGETVPQPFVDSLEELKERGDVNEAPAAEETPKRKKKAPAPAAEIDVSKLDIRVGIIQKAWEHPEADKLFCEEIDLGEEGGPRQIASGLKAHYNVEDLEGRKVLVLANLKARKLVGFPSHGMVLCAVNDDGKVVFVDPPEGAEVGERVMVAGFDGEPATENQVIKKKMLDAIFPDLKTNDEGVATYRGTPITTSAGPCKSELSNASIS
;
A
#
# COMPACT_ATOMS: atom_id res chain seq x y z
N MET A 1 -33.60 -74.60 -97.91
CA MET A 1 -33.39 -74.82 -96.47
C MET A 1 -31.91 -75.06 -96.26
N SER A 2 -31.22 -74.05 -95.74
CA SER A 2 -29.82 -74.04 -95.28
C SER A 2 -29.56 -72.61 -94.77
N THR A 3 -29.93 -72.34 -93.51
CA THR A 3 -29.01 -71.94 -92.42
C THR A 3 -28.22 -70.65 -92.72
N ALA A 4 -28.80 -69.51 -92.33
CA ALA A 4 -28.02 -68.40 -91.82
C ALA A 4 -28.11 -68.52 -90.29
N GLU A 5 -27.01 -68.97 -89.68
CA GLU A 5 -26.82 -69.04 -88.24
C GLU A 5 -27.10 -67.66 -87.64
N GLU A 6 -28.12 -67.55 -86.80
CA GLU A 6 -28.20 -66.47 -85.83
C GLU A 6 -26.93 -66.61 -84.97
N GLN A 7 -25.96 -65.70 -85.14
CA GLN A 7 -24.82 -65.59 -84.22
C GLN A 7 -25.40 -65.36 -82.83
N GLN A 8 -25.45 -66.44 -82.05
CA GLN A 8 -25.90 -66.41 -80.67
C GLN A 8 -24.76 -65.74 -79.88
N ILE A 9 -24.86 -64.42 -79.72
CA ILE A 9 -23.91 -63.63 -78.93
C ILE A 9 -23.83 -64.26 -77.53
N SER A 10 -22.63 -64.67 -77.11
CA SER A 10 -22.42 -65.25 -75.79
C SER A 10 -22.50 -64.17 -74.71
N ILE A 11 -23.04 -64.52 -73.53
CA ILE A 11 -23.01 -63.64 -72.36
C ILE A 11 -21.58 -63.26 -71.96
N ASP A 12 -20.60 -64.13 -72.24
CA ASP A 12 -19.19 -63.89 -71.91
C ASP A 12 -18.62 -62.74 -72.76
N ASP A 13 -18.94 -62.69 -74.06
CA ASP A 13 -18.50 -61.62 -74.96
C ASP A 13 -19.08 -60.25 -74.57
N VAL A 14 -20.37 -60.25 -74.19
CA VAL A 14 -21.08 -59.03 -73.73
C VAL A 14 -20.55 -58.56 -72.37
N SER A 15 -20.20 -59.50 -71.50
CA SER A 15 -19.59 -59.20 -70.20
C SER A 15 -18.17 -58.65 -70.37
N GLU A 16 -17.41 -59.16 -71.34
CA GLU A 16 -16.08 -58.64 -71.68
C GLU A 16 -16.14 -57.21 -72.24
N GLU A 17 -17.11 -56.91 -73.12
CA GLU A 17 -17.38 -55.55 -73.63
C GLU A 17 -17.69 -54.57 -72.48
N LEU A 18 -18.57 -54.97 -71.55
CA LEU A 18 -18.93 -54.18 -70.37
C LEU A 18 -17.74 -53.92 -69.44
N LEU A 19 -16.89 -54.92 -69.21
CA LEU A 19 -15.66 -54.77 -68.44
C LEU A 19 -14.62 -53.92 -69.16
N GLY A 20 -14.61 -53.92 -70.50
CA GLY A 20 -13.80 -53.02 -71.31
C GLY A 20 -14.23 -51.56 -71.12
N HIS A 21 -15.53 -51.29 -71.14
CA HIS A 21 -16.07 -49.95 -70.83
C HIS A 21 -15.79 -49.50 -69.40
N LYS A 22 -15.80 -50.42 -68.43
CA LYS A 22 -15.40 -50.10 -67.05
C LYS A 22 -13.92 -49.72 -66.95
N ARG A 23 -13.03 -50.47 -67.61
CA ARG A 23 -11.58 -50.18 -67.63
C ARG A 23 -11.29 -48.80 -68.23
N ASP A 24 -11.88 -48.50 -69.39
CA ASP A 24 -11.79 -47.18 -70.04
C ASP A 24 -12.36 -46.05 -69.17
N PHE A 25 -13.45 -46.31 -68.42
CA PHE A 25 -13.97 -45.37 -67.43
C PHE A 25 -12.99 -45.13 -66.28
N ASP A 26 -12.43 -46.19 -65.69
CA ASP A 26 -11.51 -46.09 -64.55
C ASP A 26 -10.23 -45.31 -64.94
N GLU A 27 -9.69 -45.58 -66.13
CA GLU A 27 -8.53 -44.85 -66.69
C GLU A 27 -8.82 -43.36 -66.85
N LYS A 28 -9.95 -43.01 -67.48
CA LYS A 28 -10.35 -41.61 -67.65
C LYS A 28 -10.67 -40.92 -66.32
N MET A 29 -11.31 -41.62 -65.38
CA MET A 29 -11.66 -41.06 -64.08
C MET A 29 -10.42 -40.79 -63.22
N ALA A 30 -9.34 -41.55 -63.40
CA ALA A 30 -8.06 -41.30 -62.75
C ALA A 30 -7.42 -39.97 -63.20
N GLU A 31 -7.63 -39.57 -64.46
CA GLU A 31 -7.09 -38.33 -65.05
C GLU A 31 -7.93 -37.08 -64.74
N VAL A 32 -9.19 -37.23 -64.32
CA VAL A 32 -10.09 -36.10 -64.03
C VAL A 32 -9.60 -35.29 -62.83
N THR A 33 -9.37 -33.99 -63.02
CA THR A 33 -8.85 -33.08 -61.98
C THR A 33 -9.90 -32.13 -61.38
N THR A 34 -11.15 -32.18 -61.84
CA THR A 34 -12.22 -31.25 -61.38
C THR A 34 -13.52 -31.98 -61.07
N LEU A 35 -14.29 -31.47 -60.12
CA LEU A 35 -15.61 -32.03 -59.76
C LEU A 35 -16.57 -32.04 -60.94
N ALA A 36 -16.60 -30.93 -61.71
CA ALA A 36 -17.40 -30.84 -62.93
C ALA A 36 -16.97 -31.89 -63.97
N GLY A 37 -15.66 -32.17 -64.08
CA GLY A 37 -15.13 -33.24 -64.92
C GLY A 37 -15.57 -34.64 -64.48
N ALA A 38 -15.61 -34.90 -63.17
CA ALA A 38 -16.03 -36.20 -62.63
C ALA A 38 -17.53 -36.44 -62.86
N GLU A 39 -18.37 -35.41 -62.67
CA GLU A 39 -19.79 -35.46 -62.97
C GLU A 39 -20.09 -35.59 -64.48
N ALA A 40 -19.30 -34.91 -65.32
CA ALA A 40 -19.41 -35.02 -66.77
C ALA A 40 -19.11 -36.45 -67.23
N LEU A 41 -18.03 -37.06 -66.73
CA LEU A 41 -17.63 -38.43 -67.07
C LEU A 41 -18.64 -39.46 -66.53
N ARG A 42 -19.16 -39.27 -65.31
CA ARG A 42 -20.29 -40.05 -64.77
C ARG A 42 -21.48 -40.03 -65.73
N ARG A 43 -21.87 -38.84 -66.21
CA ARG A 43 -23.02 -38.65 -67.10
C ARG A 43 -22.80 -39.27 -68.48
N GLU A 44 -21.57 -39.22 -68.98
CA GLU A 44 -21.18 -39.82 -70.26
C GLU A 44 -21.31 -41.35 -70.22
N TYR A 45 -20.82 -42.00 -69.15
CA TYR A 45 -20.77 -43.46 -69.06
C TYR A 45 -22.08 -44.09 -68.53
N LEU A 46 -22.70 -43.47 -67.53
CA LEU A 46 -23.96 -43.95 -66.91
C LEU A 46 -25.22 -43.31 -67.48
N GLY A 47 -25.11 -42.36 -68.41
CA GLY A 47 -26.26 -41.72 -69.06
C GLY A 47 -27.07 -42.70 -69.90
N LYS A 48 -28.30 -42.32 -70.30
CA LYS A 48 -29.20 -43.20 -71.10
C LYS A 48 -28.60 -43.71 -72.40
N LYS A 49 -27.65 -42.96 -72.99
CA LYS A 49 -26.90 -43.32 -74.20
C LYS A 49 -25.45 -43.74 -73.93
N GLY A 50 -25.07 -43.88 -72.66
CA GLY A 50 -23.71 -44.19 -72.26
C GLY A 50 -23.33 -45.65 -72.58
N PRO A 51 -22.03 -45.94 -72.79
CA PRO A 51 -21.53 -47.28 -73.12
C PRO A 51 -22.05 -48.37 -72.18
N ILE A 52 -22.09 -48.11 -70.86
CA ILE A 52 -22.57 -49.09 -69.86
C ILE A 52 -24.07 -49.40 -70.02
N ASN A 53 -24.89 -48.42 -70.40
CA ASN A 53 -26.32 -48.64 -70.65
C ASN A 53 -26.61 -49.19 -72.06
N LYS A 54 -25.71 -49.02 -73.04
CA LYS A 54 -25.86 -49.61 -74.38
C LYS A 54 -25.84 -51.13 -74.34
N VAL A 55 -25.07 -51.72 -73.42
CA VAL A 55 -24.98 -53.18 -73.21
C VAL A 55 -26.35 -53.80 -72.86
N MET A 56 -27.27 -53.03 -72.25
CA MET A 56 -28.65 -53.47 -72.00
C MET A 56 -29.45 -53.72 -73.30
N GLY A 57 -29.00 -53.21 -74.45
CA GLY A 57 -29.58 -53.51 -75.76
C GLY A 57 -29.47 -54.98 -76.16
N TYR A 58 -28.42 -55.68 -75.70
CA TYR A 58 -28.21 -57.11 -75.97
C TYR A 58 -29.23 -58.01 -75.25
N MET A 59 -29.99 -57.49 -74.27
CA MET A 59 -31.10 -58.24 -73.65
C MET A 59 -32.16 -58.72 -74.65
N ARG A 60 -32.26 -58.09 -75.83
CA ARG A 60 -33.20 -58.50 -76.89
C ARG A 60 -32.77 -59.77 -77.63
N VAL A 61 -31.47 -60.10 -77.59
CA VAL A 61 -30.84 -61.13 -78.41
C VAL A 61 -30.31 -62.30 -77.56
N LEU A 62 -30.30 -62.16 -76.23
CA LEU A 62 -29.86 -63.18 -75.28
C LEU A 62 -30.95 -64.23 -74.95
N SER A 63 -30.50 -65.40 -74.51
CA SER A 63 -31.35 -66.48 -73.99
C SER A 63 -32.11 -66.06 -72.72
N ASN A 64 -33.22 -66.72 -72.40
CA ASN A 64 -33.96 -66.41 -71.15
C ASN A 64 -33.16 -66.77 -69.88
N GLU A 65 -32.19 -67.68 -69.97
CA GLU A 65 -31.30 -68.04 -68.85
C GLU A 65 -30.19 -67.01 -68.60
N ASP A 66 -29.75 -66.29 -69.65
CA ASP A 66 -28.62 -65.35 -69.57
C ASP A 66 -29.05 -63.90 -69.31
N LYS A 67 -30.32 -63.55 -69.58
CA LYS A 67 -30.88 -62.22 -69.25
C LYS A 67 -30.73 -61.84 -67.77
N PRO A 68 -31.04 -62.70 -66.78
CA PRO A 68 -30.85 -62.36 -65.37
C PRO A 68 -29.37 -62.16 -64.99
N LYS A 69 -28.47 -62.98 -65.57
CA LYS A 69 -27.02 -62.89 -65.32
C LYS A 69 -26.45 -61.58 -65.85
N LEU A 70 -26.80 -61.18 -67.07
CA LEU A 70 -26.37 -59.88 -67.63
C LEU A 70 -26.87 -58.71 -66.78
N GLY A 71 -28.14 -58.76 -66.32
CA GLY A 71 -28.70 -57.73 -65.45
C GLY A 71 -27.94 -57.60 -64.12
N ALA A 72 -27.49 -58.71 -63.54
CA ALA A 72 -26.68 -58.71 -62.33
C ALA A 72 -25.29 -58.07 -62.58
N VAL A 73 -24.59 -58.47 -63.64
CA VAL A 73 -23.26 -57.93 -63.99
C VAL A 73 -23.33 -56.44 -64.33
N VAL A 74 -24.35 -56.00 -65.06
CA VAL A 74 -24.55 -54.57 -65.36
C VAL A 74 -24.79 -53.76 -64.09
N ASN A 75 -25.60 -54.26 -63.16
CA ASN A 75 -25.85 -53.56 -61.90
C ASN A 75 -24.60 -53.52 -61.01
N GLU A 76 -23.81 -54.59 -61.00
CA GLU A 76 -22.53 -54.63 -60.29
C GLU A 76 -21.54 -53.62 -60.86
N VAL A 77 -21.35 -53.59 -62.18
CA VAL A 77 -20.46 -52.62 -62.85
C VAL A 77 -20.94 -51.18 -62.64
N LYS A 78 -22.26 -50.92 -62.69
CA LYS A 78 -22.82 -49.61 -62.35
C LYS A 78 -22.49 -49.20 -60.92
N SER A 79 -22.69 -50.10 -59.96
CA SER A 79 -22.37 -49.85 -58.54
C SER A 79 -20.89 -49.54 -58.35
N GLN A 80 -20.00 -50.30 -59.01
CA GLN A 80 -18.55 -50.05 -58.97
C GLN A 80 -18.19 -48.70 -59.59
N VAL A 81 -18.78 -48.33 -60.73
CA VAL A 81 -18.57 -47.02 -61.38
C VAL A 81 -19.07 -45.88 -60.51
N GLU A 82 -20.25 -46.00 -59.89
CA GLU A 82 -20.77 -45.01 -58.95
C GLU A 82 -19.87 -44.87 -57.72
N ALA A 83 -19.33 -45.97 -57.20
CA ALA A 83 -18.37 -45.96 -56.10
C ALA A 83 -17.06 -45.25 -56.50
N THR A 84 -16.51 -45.53 -57.69
CA THR A 84 -15.31 -44.85 -58.21
C THR A 84 -15.55 -43.34 -58.39
N VAL A 85 -16.73 -42.93 -58.90
CA VAL A 85 -17.09 -41.50 -58.99
C VAL A 85 -17.12 -40.87 -57.60
N ALA A 86 -17.82 -41.49 -56.66
CA ALA A 86 -17.96 -40.97 -55.30
C ALA A 86 -16.60 -40.82 -54.61
N GLU A 87 -15.73 -41.83 -54.74
CA GLU A 87 -14.36 -41.78 -54.20
C GLU A 87 -13.54 -40.67 -54.87
N ARG A 88 -13.63 -40.51 -56.19
CA ARG A 88 -12.88 -39.47 -56.90
C ARG A 88 -13.36 -38.07 -56.54
N MET A 89 -14.68 -37.85 -56.47
CA MET A 89 -15.25 -36.57 -56.06
C MET A 89 -14.83 -36.22 -54.64
N GLN A 90 -14.88 -37.17 -53.70
CA GLN A 90 -14.42 -36.95 -52.32
C GLN A 90 -12.93 -36.58 -52.25
N LYS A 91 -12.07 -37.24 -53.04
CA LYS A 91 -10.63 -36.89 -53.11
C LYS A 91 -10.41 -35.48 -53.65
N LEU A 92 -11.17 -35.06 -54.67
CA LEU A 92 -11.06 -33.73 -55.26
C LEU A 92 -11.59 -32.65 -54.31
N GLU A 93 -12.70 -32.88 -53.62
CA GLU A 93 -13.22 -31.98 -52.57
C GLU A 93 -12.21 -31.80 -51.43
N PHE A 94 -11.61 -32.90 -50.95
CA PHE A 94 -10.62 -32.83 -49.88
C PHE A 94 -9.36 -32.06 -50.32
N ALA A 95 -8.90 -32.27 -51.56
CA ALA A 95 -7.76 -31.53 -52.11
C ALA A 95 -8.05 -30.03 -52.24
N ASP A 96 -9.24 -29.65 -52.69
CA ASP A 96 -9.67 -28.24 -52.79
C ASP A 96 -9.75 -27.58 -51.40
N ILE A 97 -10.32 -28.28 -50.41
CA ILE A 97 -10.34 -27.82 -49.01
C ILE A 97 -8.90 -27.66 -48.48
N GLU A 98 -8.00 -28.60 -48.73
CA GLU A 98 -6.61 -28.51 -48.26
C GLU A 98 -5.86 -27.34 -48.90
N GLU A 99 -6.10 -27.07 -50.19
CA GLU A 99 -5.55 -25.91 -50.89
C GLU A 99 -6.09 -24.59 -50.34
N GLN A 100 -7.41 -24.50 -50.12
CA GLN A 100 -8.02 -23.35 -49.45
C GLN A 100 -7.47 -23.14 -48.05
N MET A 101 -7.34 -24.20 -47.25
CA MET A 101 -6.74 -24.12 -45.90
C MET A 101 -5.28 -23.64 -45.93
N LYS A 102 -4.52 -23.98 -46.98
CA LYS A 102 -3.14 -23.48 -47.16
C LYS A 102 -3.12 -22.00 -47.52
N LEU A 103 -4.05 -21.54 -48.37
CA LEU A 103 -4.20 -20.14 -48.78
C LEU A 103 -4.69 -19.25 -47.63
N GLU A 104 -5.63 -19.75 -46.85
CA GLU A 104 -6.23 -19.08 -45.68
C GLU A 104 -5.41 -19.26 -44.40
N ARG A 105 -4.24 -19.88 -44.49
CA ARG A 105 -3.36 -20.08 -43.34
C ARG A 105 -2.87 -18.72 -42.82
N ILE A 106 -3.40 -18.35 -41.66
CA ILE A 106 -2.96 -17.16 -40.93
C ILE A 106 -1.89 -17.52 -39.89
N ASP A 107 -1.06 -16.52 -39.59
CA ASP A 107 -0.15 -16.58 -38.46
C ASP A 107 -0.90 -16.20 -37.18
N VAL A 108 -1.33 -17.22 -36.43
CA VAL A 108 -2.08 -17.07 -35.17
C VAL A 108 -1.23 -16.50 -34.03
N THR A 109 0.09 -16.32 -34.23
CA THR A 109 0.99 -15.72 -33.23
C THR A 109 1.15 -14.22 -33.39
N LYS A 110 0.62 -13.63 -34.48
CA LYS A 110 0.65 -12.18 -34.65
C LYS A 110 -0.17 -11.49 -33.56
N PRO A 111 0.30 -10.34 -33.06
CA PRO A 111 -0.48 -9.50 -32.16
C PRO A 111 -1.85 -9.19 -32.78
N GLY A 112 -2.90 -9.29 -31.97
CA GLY A 112 -4.24 -8.91 -32.37
C GLY A 112 -4.35 -7.41 -32.69
N LEU A 113 -5.49 -7.01 -33.25
CA LEU A 113 -5.76 -5.60 -33.60
C LEU A 113 -5.77 -4.67 -32.38
N ILE A 114 -6.08 -5.23 -31.20
CA ILE A 114 -6.02 -4.52 -29.92
C ILE A 114 -4.69 -4.88 -29.27
N ASN A 115 -3.82 -3.89 -29.09
CA ASN A 115 -2.60 -4.10 -28.32
C ASN A 115 -2.98 -4.25 -26.84
N SER A 116 -2.41 -5.22 -26.15
CA SER A 116 -2.61 -5.35 -24.70
C SER A 116 -2.23 -4.07 -23.96
N GLN A 117 -1.27 -3.28 -24.48
CA GLN A 117 -0.89 -1.99 -23.92
C GLN A 117 -1.96 -0.89 -24.02
N ASP A 118 -2.95 -1.03 -24.90
CA ASP A 118 -4.06 -0.09 -25.07
C ASP A 118 -5.23 -0.40 -24.12
N ILE A 119 -5.16 -1.52 -23.39
CA ILE A 119 -6.16 -1.91 -22.41
C ILE A 119 -5.96 -1.07 -21.14
N GLY A 120 -7.05 -0.45 -20.68
CA GLY A 120 -7.09 0.33 -19.45
C GLY A 120 -6.58 -0.44 -18.23
N ARG A 121 -6.03 0.31 -17.27
CA ARG A 121 -5.39 -0.19 -16.05
C ARG A 121 -6.13 0.37 -14.84
N ARG A 122 -6.26 -0.42 -13.77
CA ARG A 122 -6.80 0.09 -12.50
C ARG A 122 -5.73 0.86 -11.74
N HIS A 123 -6.13 1.94 -11.10
CA HIS A 123 -5.24 2.66 -10.19
C HIS A 123 -4.99 1.80 -8.94
N PRO A 124 -3.73 1.68 -8.44
CA PRO A 124 -3.42 0.85 -7.28
C PRO A 124 -4.22 1.21 -6.02
N LEU A 125 -4.50 2.50 -5.80
CA LEU A 125 -5.38 2.93 -4.71
C LEU A 125 -6.80 2.39 -4.86
N GLY A 126 -7.35 2.37 -6.09
CA GLY A 126 -8.68 1.82 -6.34
C GLY A 126 -8.74 0.33 -6.01
N MET A 127 -7.74 -0.44 -6.47
CA MET A 127 -7.63 -1.87 -6.16
C MET A 127 -7.47 -2.12 -4.66
N THR A 128 -6.65 -1.32 -3.98
CA THR A 128 -6.43 -1.40 -2.53
C THR A 128 -7.71 -1.14 -1.77
N LEU A 129 -8.48 -0.12 -2.19
CA LEU A 129 -9.75 0.23 -1.58
C LEU A 129 -10.79 -0.88 -1.79
N GLU A 130 -10.92 -1.39 -3.01
CA GLU A 130 -11.85 -2.48 -3.33
C GLU A 130 -11.55 -3.72 -2.48
N LYS A 131 -10.26 -4.10 -2.34
CA LYS A 131 -9.85 -5.21 -1.48
C LYS A 131 -10.20 -4.95 0.00
N ALA A 132 -9.94 -3.75 0.50
CA ALA A 132 -10.27 -3.40 1.88
C ALA A 132 -11.79 -3.46 2.15
N LEU A 133 -12.60 -2.91 1.24
CA LEU A 133 -14.06 -2.91 1.35
C LEU A 133 -14.63 -4.33 1.23
N ASP A 134 -14.10 -5.18 0.34
CA ASP A 134 -14.50 -6.58 0.23
C ASP A 134 -14.31 -7.35 1.54
N ILE A 135 -13.17 -7.15 2.23
CA ILE A 135 -12.92 -7.79 3.54
C ILE A 135 -13.95 -7.35 4.58
N PHE A 136 -14.20 -6.04 4.71
CA PHE A 136 -15.14 -5.53 5.72
C PHE A 136 -16.60 -5.86 5.41
N THR A 137 -17.00 -5.83 4.14
CA THR A 137 -18.37 -6.20 3.74
C THR A 137 -18.65 -7.68 4.00
N LYS A 138 -17.66 -8.58 3.79
CA LYS A 138 -17.75 -10.00 4.19
C LYS A 138 -17.87 -10.19 5.71
N LEU A 139 -17.34 -9.26 6.50
CA LEU A 139 -17.52 -9.20 7.96
C LEU A 139 -18.85 -8.54 8.39
N GLY A 140 -19.68 -8.12 7.45
CA GLY A 140 -21.00 -7.52 7.68
C GLY A 140 -21.00 -6.01 7.95
N TYR A 141 -19.97 -5.28 7.51
CA TYR A 141 -19.94 -3.81 7.61
C TYR A 141 -20.65 -3.17 6.42
N ASP A 142 -21.50 -2.18 6.70
CA ASP A 142 -22.13 -1.35 5.67
C ASP A 142 -21.14 -0.31 5.14
N THR A 143 -21.02 -0.19 3.82
CA THR A 143 -20.15 0.83 3.21
C THR A 143 -20.85 2.18 3.12
N VAL A 144 -20.20 3.26 3.59
CA VAL A 144 -20.73 4.63 3.58
C VAL A 144 -19.92 5.50 2.63
N THR A 145 -20.42 5.67 1.41
CA THR A 145 -19.74 6.41 0.32
C THR A 145 -20.56 7.55 -0.27
N GLY A 146 -21.83 7.69 0.09
CA GLY A 146 -22.70 8.73 -0.46
C GLY A 146 -22.19 10.14 -0.11
N CYS A 147 -22.11 11.06 -1.07
CA CYS A 147 -21.56 12.41 -0.82
C CYS A 147 -22.31 13.21 0.25
N LYS A 148 -23.60 12.93 0.48
CA LYS A 148 -24.39 13.56 1.57
C LYS A 148 -24.09 12.97 2.95
N ASP A 149 -23.59 11.74 2.97
CA ASP A 149 -23.26 11.01 4.18
C ASP A 149 -21.77 11.11 4.53
N SER A 150 -20.94 11.40 3.52
CA SER A 150 -19.49 11.53 3.59
C SER A 150 -19.00 12.74 2.78
N PRO A 151 -19.40 13.97 3.13
CA PRO A 151 -18.90 15.16 2.45
C PRO A 151 -17.41 15.37 2.76
N GLU A 152 -16.68 15.94 1.80
CA GLU A 152 -15.25 16.29 1.98
C GLU A 152 -15.08 17.65 2.66
N ILE A 153 -16.02 18.58 2.41
CA ILE A 153 -16.16 19.81 3.18
C ILE A 153 -17.02 19.50 4.40
N GLU A 154 -16.47 19.74 5.58
CA GLU A 154 -17.06 19.38 6.85
C GLU A 154 -17.02 20.56 7.82
N THR A 155 -17.77 20.46 8.92
CA THR A 155 -17.73 21.46 10.00
C THR A 155 -16.79 21.05 11.13
N ASP A 156 -16.24 22.02 11.87
CA ASP A 156 -15.44 21.79 13.09
C ASP A 156 -16.16 20.85 14.09
N TYR A 157 -17.49 20.97 14.19
CA TYR A 157 -18.29 20.10 15.06
C TYR A 157 -18.11 18.61 14.75
N TYR A 158 -18.35 18.22 13.49
CA TYR A 158 -18.26 16.82 13.06
C TYR A 158 -16.82 16.31 12.99
N CYS A 159 -15.87 17.16 12.59
CA CYS A 159 -14.46 16.77 12.49
C CYS A 159 -13.75 16.69 13.84
N PHE A 160 -14.20 17.44 14.85
CA PHE A 160 -13.45 17.51 16.10
C PHE A 160 -14.32 17.51 17.36
N GLU A 161 -15.32 18.40 17.48
CA GLU A 161 -16.04 18.58 18.75
C GLU A 161 -16.78 17.31 19.16
N ALA A 162 -17.54 16.72 18.25
CA ALA A 162 -18.26 15.46 18.45
C ALA A 162 -17.34 14.25 18.67
N LEU A 163 -16.05 14.39 18.38
CA LEU A 163 -15.01 13.38 18.57
C LEU A 163 -14.14 13.66 19.80
N ASN A 164 -14.69 14.41 20.78
CA ASN A 164 -14.05 14.70 22.05
C ASN A 164 -12.67 15.38 21.90
N CYS A 165 -12.42 16.04 20.77
CA CYS A 165 -11.21 16.79 20.53
C CYS A 165 -11.43 18.21 21.07
N PRO A 166 -10.67 18.73 22.04
CA PRO A 166 -10.89 20.07 22.58
C PRO A 166 -10.38 21.17 21.64
N LYS A 167 -10.83 22.42 21.83
CA LYS A 167 -10.52 23.55 20.91
C LYS A 167 -9.03 23.90 20.80
N ASP A 168 -8.27 23.65 21.86
CA ASP A 168 -6.83 23.86 21.98
C ASP A 168 -6.01 22.65 21.49
N HIS A 169 -6.65 21.62 20.95
CA HIS A 169 -5.96 20.44 20.44
C HIS A 169 -5.14 20.78 19.19
N PRO A 170 -3.87 20.36 19.08
CA PRO A 170 -2.99 20.70 17.96
C PRO A 170 -3.59 20.38 16.58
N ALA A 171 -4.27 19.24 16.44
CA ALA A 171 -4.91 18.86 15.17
C ALA A 171 -5.96 19.86 14.64
N ARG A 172 -6.49 20.75 15.48
CA ARG A 172 -7.42 21.83 15.08
C ARG A 172 -6.72 23.09 14.60
N ASP A 173 -5.40 23.20 14.75
CA ASP A 173 -4.65 24.40 14.40
C ASP A 173 -4.77 24.71 12.90
N MET A 174 -4.81 26.00 12.55
CA MET A 174 -4.84 26.46 11.16
C MET A 174 -3.59 26.06 10.37
N GLN A 175 -2.48 25.74 11.05
CA GLN A 175 -1.26 25.22 10.45
C GLN A 175 -1.44 23.79 9.92
N ASP A 176 -2.28 22.97 10.56
CA ASP A 176 -2.47 21.55 10.21
C ASP A 176 -3.74 21.31 9.38
N THR A 177 -4.75 22.19 9.54
CA THR A 177 -6.08 22.04 8.94
C THR A 177 -6.39 23.11 7.87
N PHE A 178 -7.06 22.69 6.79
CA PHE A 178 -7.57 23.58 5.75
C PHE A 178 -8.96 24.13 6.08
N TYR A 179 -9.01 25.26 6.80
CA TYR A 179 -10.24 26.03 6.99
C TYR A 179 -10.61 26.85 5.75
N LEU A 180 -11.90 26.86 5.41
CA LEU A 180 -12.46 27.54 4.24
C LEU A 180 -13.12 28.88 4.60
N THR A 181 -13.47 29.08 5.86
CA THR A 181 -14.10 30.29 6.39
C THR A 181 -13.27 30.92 7.51
N LYS A 182 -13.42 32.24 7.71
CA LYS A 182 -12.64 33.00 8.72
C LYS A 182 -13.06 32.69 10.15
N ASP A 183 -14.30 32.27 10.35
CA ASP A 183 -14.85 31.82 11.63
C ASP A 183 -14.45 30.38 11.99
N LEU A 184 -13.67 29.72 11.14
CA LEU A 184 -13.18 28.35 11.31
C LEU A 184 -14.31 27.29 11.37
N GLU A 185 -15.52 27.63 10.93
CA GLU A 185 -16.64 26.71 10.94
C GLU A 185 -16.49 25.61 9.88
N TYR A 186 -16.20 25.99 8.63
CA TYR A 186 -16.09 25.05 7.50
C TYR A 186 -14.64 24.75 7.16
N MET A 187 -14.34 23.48 6.91
CA MET A 187 -13.00 22.97 6.64
C MET A 187 -13.02 21.80 5.65
N LEU A 188 -11.87 21.48 5.06
CA LEU A 188 -11.68 20.17 4.45
C LEU A 188 -11.38 19.16 5.55
N ARG A 189 -12.11 18.04 5.57
CA ARG A 189 -11.97 17.05 6.65
C ARG A 189 -10.55 16.46 6.71
N THR A 190 -10.05 16.27 7.93
CA THR A 190 -8.71 15.72 8.23
C THR A 190 -8.69 14.20 8.39
N HIS A 191 -9.88 13.61 8.55
CA HIS A 191 -10.14 12.18 8.71
C HIS A 191 -11.60 11.84 8.35
N THR A 192 -11.92 10.56 8.14
CA THR A 192 -13.29 10.12 7.83
C THR A 192 -14.12 9.80 9.07
N SER A 193 -13.60 10.04 10.28
CA SER A 193 -14.35 9.87 11.54
C SER A 193 -15.59 10.75 11.62
N ALA A 194 -15.59 11.91 10.94
CA ALA A 194 -16.77 12.76 10.82
C ALA A 194 -17.98 12.03 10.22
N VAL A 195 -17.72 11.09 9.30
CA VAL A 195 -18.77 10.24 8.70
C VAL A 195 -19.42 9.37 9.76
N GLN A 196 -18.64 8.88 10.73
CA GLN A 196 -19.14 8.04 11.82
C GLN A 196 -20.18 8.80 12.66
N ILE A 197 -19.86 10.03 13.09
CA ILE A 197 -20.78 10.88 13.85
C ILE A 197 -22.06 11.14 13.06
N ARG A 198 -21.95 11.50 11.77
CA ARG A 198 -23.11 11.69 10.88
C ARG A 198 -23.99 10.45 10.76
N GLN A 199 -23.41 9.25 10.79
CA GLN A 199 -24.17 8.01 10.77
C GLN A 199 -24.88 7.75 12.10
N LEU A 200 -24.24 8.05 13.24
CA LEU A 200 -24.85 7.89 14.56
C LEU A 200 -26.05 8.80 14.80
N GLU A 201 -26.09 9.98 14.17
CA GLU A 201 -27.27 10.85 14.18
C GLU A 201 -28.47 10.26 13.41
N LYS A 202 -28.22 9.41 12.42
CA LYS A 202 -29.25 8.84 11.54
C LYS A 202 -29.69 7.44 11.96
N ARG A 203 -28.76 6.65 12.51
CA ARG A 203 -28.94 5.23 12.82
C ARG A 203 -28.47 4.98 14.25
N LYS A 204 -29.35 4.40 15.06
CA LYS A 204 -28.97 3.95 16.41
C LYS A 204 -28.26 2.58 16.35
N PRO A 205 -27.36 2.28 17.30
CA PRO A 205 -26.75 0.95 17.40
C PRO A 205 -27.80 -0.17 17.60
N PRO A 206 -27.49 -1.43 17.21
CA PRO A 206 -26.20 -1.91 16.71
C PRO A 206 -25.88 -1.43 15.29
N LEU A 207 -24.60 -1.14 15.03
CA LEU A 207 -24.13 -0.52 13.80
C LEU A 207 -22.70 -0.97 13.48
N ARG A 208 -22.45 -1.38 12.23
CA ARG A 208 -21.10 -1.63 11.70
C ARG A 208 -20.97 -0.94 10.36
N ILE A 209 -20.04 0.00 10.25
CA ILE A 209 -19.83 0.79 9.03
C ILE A 209 -18.36 0.87 8.65
N VAL A 210 -18.10 0.95 7.36
CA VAL A 210 -16.80 1.29 6.77
C VAL A 210 -16.96 2.55 5.91
N ALA A 211 -16.15 3.57 6.19
CA ALA A 211 -16.23 4.90 5.62
C ALA A 211 -14.91 5.25 4.91
N PRO A 212 -14.78 4.93 3.62
CA PRO A 212 -13.66 5.39 2.81
C PRO A 212 -13.85 6.83 2.35
N GLY A 213 -12.76 7.56 2.15
CA GLY A 213 -12.84 8.90 1.61
C GLY A 213 -11.51 9.63 1.51
N ARG A 214 -11.50 10.70 0.71
CA ARG A 214 -10.39 11.66 0.67
C ARG A 214 -10.37 12.51 1.93
N VAL A 215 -9.17 12.79 2.41
CA VAL A 215 -8.89 13.61 3.59
C VAL A 215 -7.72 14.54 3.29
N TYR A 216 -7.63 15.64 4.05
CA TYR A 216 -6.76 16.75 3.74
C TYR A 216 -6.00 17.22 4.98
N ARG A 217 -4.69 17.42 4.85
CA ARG A 217 -3.81 17.92 5.91
C ARG A 217 -2.75 18.83 5.33
N LYS A 218 -2.34 19.86 6.07
CA LYS A 218 -1.28 20.78 5.65
C LYS A 218 0.10 20.25 6.00
N ASP A 219 0.38 19.04 5.54
CA ASP A 219 1.69 18.41 5.72
C ASP A 219 2.66 18.85 4.60
N ASP A 220 3.96 18.83 4.88
CA ASP A 220 4.98 19.02 3.85
C ASP A 220 4.92 17.88 2.83
N ILE A 221 4.91 18.21 1.54
CA ILE A 221 4.83 17.19 0.48
C ILE A 221 6.18 16.50 0.32
N ASP A 222 6.27 15.26 0.77
CA ASP A 222 7.46 14.42 0.69
C ASP A 222 7.13 13.00 0.18
N ALA A 223 8.06 12.04 0.31
CA ALA A 223 7.84 10.67 -0.15
C ALA A 223 6.79 9.89 0.66
N THR A 224 6.35 10.42 1.80
CA THR A 224 5.46 9.79 2.79
C THR A 224 4.22 10.62 3.13
N HIS A 225 4.19 11.90 2.75
CA HIS A 225 3.12 12.85 3.06
C HIS A 225 2.60 13.54 1.79
N SER A 226 1.30 13.83 1.79
CA SER A 226 0.60 14.55 0.72
C SER A 226 -0.52 15.38 1.33
N LEU A 227 -0.80 16.55 0.73
CA LEU A 227 -1.88 17.43 1.17
C LEU A 227 -3.27 16.79 1.09
N MET A 228 -3.42 15.83 0.17
CA MET A 228 -4.62 15.02 -0.01
C MET A 228 -4.20 13.56 -0.09
N PHE A 229 -4.88 12.72 0.68
CA PHE A 229 -4.72 11.27 0.66
C PHE A 229 -6.07 10.61 1.00
N HIS A 230 -6.13 9.28 1.03
CA HIS A 230 -7.35 8.56 1.30
C HIS A 230 -7.26 7.84 2.64
N GLN A 231 -8.31 7.96 3.45
CA GLN A 231 -8.48 7.16 4.65
C GLN A 231 -9.69 6.25 4.53
N VAL A 232 -9.59 5.13 5.23
CA VAL A 232 -10.70 4.22 5.44
C VAL A 232 -10.81 4.03 6.94
N GLU A 233 -12.01 4.30 7.46
CA GLU A 233 -12.30 4.11 8.87
C GLU A 233 -13.47 3.16 9.06
N ILE A 234 -13.39 2.37 10.11
CA ILE A 234 -14.46 1.48 10.55
C ILE A 234 -14.98 1.91 11.92
N LEU A 235 -16.26 1.70 12.13
CA LEU A 235 -16.91 1.79 13.43
C LEU A 235 -17.80 0.57 13.61
N ALA A 236 -17.67 -0.11 14.75
CA ALA A 236 -18.56 -1.17 15.17
C ALA A 236 -19.08 -0.88 16.58
N LEU A 237 -20.39 -0.74 16.74
CA LEU A 237 -21.08 -0.54 18.01
C LEU A 237 -22.12 -1.63 18.20
N GLU A 238 -22.11 -2.26 19.38
CA GLU A 238 -23.05 -3.29 19.79
C GLU A 238 -23.49 -3.04 21.24
N LYS A 239 -24.39 -3.88 21.76
CA LYS A 239 -24.71 -3.83 23.19
C LYS A 239 -23.44 -4.03 24.02
N ARG A 240 -23.36 -3.33 25.16
CA ARG A 240 -22.21 -3.38 26.04
C ARG A 240 -21.90 -4.82 26.45
N GLY A 241 -20.65 -5.23 26.26
CA GLY A 241 -20.19 -6.60 26.51
C GLY A 241 -20.16 -7.51 25.28
N GLU A 242 -20.79 -7.14 24.16
CA GLU A 242 -20.73 -7.90 22.90
C GLU A 242 -19.45 -7.62 22.11
N LEU A 243 -18.89 -6.40 22.24
CA LEU A 243 -17.62 -6.00 21.66
C LEU A 243 -16.65 -5.53 22.74
N ASP A 244 -15.44 -6.05 22.69
CA ASP A 244 -14.34 -5.70 23.58
C ASP A 244 -13.02 -5.53 22.80
N LEU A 245 -11.93 -5.27 23.53
CA LEU A 245 -10.60 -5.09 22.93
C LEU A 245 -10.10 -6.34 22.18
N GLY A 246 -10.53 -7.54 22.60
CA GLY A 246 -10.21 -8.79 21.92
C GLY A 246 -10.84 -8.86 20.54
N HIS A 247 -12.12 -8.45 20.43
CA HIS A 247 -12.82 -8.34 19.15
C HIS A 247 -12.18 -7.29 18.23
N LEU A 248 -11.74 -6.15 18.77
CA LEU A 248 -11.00 -5.15 17.99
C LEU A 248 -9.71 -5.74 17.42
N LYS A 249 -8.87 -6.34 18.27
CA LYS A 249 -7.60 -6.96 17.85
C LYS A 249 -7.81 -8.05 16.81
N GLY A 250 -8.77 -8.94 17.03
CA GLY A 250 -9.09 -10.02 16.08
C GLY A 250 -9.57 -9.48 14.74
N THR A 251 -10.41 -8.44 14.73
CA THR A 251 -10.89 -7.80 13.50
C THR A 251 -9.75 -7.16 12.73
N VAL A 252 -8.89 -6.39 13.39
CA VAL A 252 -7.74 -5.72 12.77
C VAL A 252 -6.72 -6.74 12.26
N GLU A 253 -6.41 -7.79 13.03
CA GLU A 253 -5.48 -8.83 12.60
C GLU A 253 -6.00 -9.62 11.40
N HIS A 254 -7.30 -9.96 11.39
CA HIS A 254 -7.94 -10.60 10.23
C HIS A 254 -7.87 -9.70 8.99
N PHE A 255 -8.16 -8.41 9.15
CA PHE A 255 -8.06 -7.43 8.08
C PHE A 255 -6.64 -7.31 7.52
N LEU A 256 -5.62 -7.16 8.38
CA LEU A 256 -4.22 -7.04 7.96
C LEU A 256 -3.74 -8.31 7.23
N LYS A 257 -4.12 -9.51 7.71
CA LYS A 257 -3.83 -10.77 7.03
C LYS A 257 -4.55 -10.89 5.69
N GLY A 258 -5.79 -10.42 5.59
CA GLY A 258 -6.52 -10.36 4.32
C GLY A 258 -5.86 -9.41 3.31
N MET A 259 -5.35 -8.27 3.78
CA MET A 259 -4.67 -7.29 2.92
C MET A 259 -3.28 -7.76 2.47
N PHE A 260 -2.44 -8.20 3.40
CA PHE A 260 -0.99 -8.45 3.17
C PHE A 260 -0.61 -9.93 3.07
N GLY A 261 -1.53 -10.85 3.38
CA GLY A 261 -1.28 -12.30 3.41
C GLY A 261 -1.12 -12.85 4.84
N PRO A 262 -1.18 -14.19 5.00
CA PRO A 262 -1.28 -14.84 6.31
C PRO A 262 -0.02 -14.71 7.17
N ASN A 263 1.14 -14.46 6.56
CA ASN A 263 2.44 -14.43 7.23
C ASN A 263 2.84 -13.03 7.71
N ILE A 264 2.00 -12.01 7.51
CA ILE A 264 2.32 -10.65 7.95
C ILE A 264 2.46 -10.60 9.47
N GLN A 265 3.54 -9.99 9.94
CA GLN A 265 3.77 -9.81 11.36
C GLN A 265 3.16 -8.49 11.81
N VAL A 266 2.36 -8.55 12.87
CA VAL A 266 1.56 -7.42 13.39
C VAL A 266 1.96 -7.15 14.83
N ARG A 267 2.10 -5.87 15.19
CA ARG A 267 2.37 -5.43 16.56
C ARG A 267 1.40 -4.33 16.95
N PHE A 268 0.72 -4.53 18.08
CA PHE A 268 -0.11 -3.51 18.69
C PHE A 268 0.65 -2.80 19.81
N ARG A 269 0.59 -1.48 19.84
CA ARG A 269 1.23 -0.64 20.87
C ARG A 269 0.26 0.42 21.37
N GLY A 270 0.32 0.76 22.66
CA GLY A 270 -0.54 1.81 23.21
C GLY A 270 -0.27 3.15 22.52
N SER A 271 -1.34 3.90 22.25
CA SER A 271 -1.29 5.27 21.73
C SER A 271 -2.39 6.11 22.41
N PHE A 272 -2.66 7.29 21.88
CA PHE A 272 -3.70 8.19 22.37
C PHE A 272 -4.45 8.83 21.19
N PHE A 273 -5.77 8.66 21.17
CA PHE A 273 -6.68 9.42 20.32
C PHE A 273 -7.82 9.95 21.20
N PRO A 274 -8.22 11.23 21.09
CA PRO A 274 -9.25 11.81 21.96
C PRO A 274 -10.61 11.09 21.93
N PHE A 275 -10.89 10.37 20.84
CA PHE A 275 -12.14 9.66 20.59
C PHE A 275 -12.10 8.16 20.92
N THR A 276 -10.99 7.63 21.45
CA THR A 276 -10.90 6.22 21.88
C THR A 276 -10.15 6.02 23.18
N GLU A 277 -10.64 5.11 24.03
CA GLU A 277 -9.95 4.68 25.24
C GLU A 277 -10.34 3.23 25.62
N PRO A 278 -9.41 2.27 25.67
CA PRO A 278 -7.98 2.40 25.36
C PRO A 278 -7.70 2.59 23.86
N SER A 279 -6.67 3.38 23.56
CA SER A 279 -6.14 3.65 22.21
C SER A 279 -4.90 2.82 21.88
N MET A 280 -4.77 2.40 20.61
CA MET A 280 -3.65 1.62 20.10
C MET A 280 -3.24 2.05 18.69
N GLU A 281 -1.95 1.97 18.40
CA GLU A 281 -1.40 1.97 17.04
C GLU A 281 -0.96 0.57 16.66
N VAL A 282 -1.04 0.28 15.36
CA VAL A 282 -0.75 -1.04 14.81
C VAL A 282 0.30 -0.91 13.74
N ASP A 283 1.40 -1.63 13.96
CA ASP A 283 2.53 -1.69 13.06
C ASP A 283 2.56 -3.05 12.35
N VAL A 284 3.00 -3.06 11.10
CA VAL A 284 3.35 -4.27 10.37
C VAL A 284 4.86 -4.31 10.13
N PHE A 285 5.43 -5.51 10.11
CA PHE A 285 6.83 -5.67 9.76
C PHE A 285 6.99 -5.56 8.24
N PHE A 286 7.73 -4.55 7.79
CA PHE A 286 7.92 -4.26 6.38
C PHE A 286 9.35 -3.78 6.15
N ARG A 287 10.10 -4.47 5.27
CA ARG A 287 11.49 -4.15 4.89
C ARG A 287 12.43 -4.00 6.10
N GLY A 288 12.44 -4.99 6.98
CA GLY A 288 13.36 -5.02 8.12
C GLY A 288 13.01 -4.06 9.27
N ARG A 289 11.90 -3.33 9.19
CA ARG A 289 11.46 -2.39 10.23
C ARG A 289 9.97 -2.50 10.51
N TRP A 290 9.56 -2.05 11.69
CA TRP A 290 8.15 -1.84 12.01
C TRP A 290 7.65 -0.56 11.35
N LEU A 291 6.55 -0.67 10.61
CA LEU A 291 5.89 0.44 9.95
C LEU A 291 4.47 0.56 10.52
N GLU A 292 4.16 1.69 11.14
CA GLU A 292 2.80 2.01 11.57
C GLU A 292 1.87 2.10 10.36
N VAL A 293 0.74 1.41 10.39
CA VAL A 293 -0.22 1.40 9.27
C VAL A 293 -1.64 1.78 9.67
N LEU A 294 -1.99 1.64 10.96
CA LEU A 294 -3.37 1.77 11.42
C LEU A 294 -3.42 2.27 12.87
N GLY A 295 -4.38 3.14 13.17
CA GLY A 295 -4.76 3.52 14.54
C GLY A 295 -6.13 2.95 14.89
N CYS A 296 -6.33 2.50 16.13
CA CYS A 296 -7.60 1.93 16.57
C CYS A 296 -7.80 2.05 18.08
N GLY A 297 -9.03 1.86 18.54
CA GLY A 297 -9.32 1.79 19.96
C GLY A 297 -10.79 1.52 20.26
N MET A 298 -11.10 1.31 21.54
CA MET A 298 -12.48 1.27 22.00
C MET A 298 -13.04 2.70 21.99
N VAL A 299 -14.24 2.90 21.47
CA VAL A 299 -14.85 4.25 21.35
C VAL A 299 -14.99 4.86 22.74
N ASP A 300 -14.52 6.10 22.90
CA ASP A 300 -14.58 6.79 24.18
C ASP A 300 -16.06 7.05 24.57
N PRO A 301 -16.46 6.78 25.83
CA PRO A 301 -17.82 7.03 26.30
C PRO A 301 -18.33 8.43 26.00
N ARG A 302 -17.48 9.45 26.02
CA ARG A 302 -17.84 10.84 25.76
C ARG A 302 -18.32 11.04 24.33
N VAL A 303 -17.71 10.35 23.37
CA VAL A 303 -18.13 10.39 21.96
C VAL A 303 -19.53 9.78 21.81
N LEU A 304 -19.80 8.67 22.50
CA LEU A 304 -21.13 8.04 22.50
C LEU A 304 -22.19 8.97 23.10
N GLU A 305 -21.89 9.59 24.25
CA GLU A 305 -22.78 10.57 24.90
C GLU A 305 -23.10 11.74 23.96
N MET A 306 -22.09 12.31 23.30
CA MET A 306 -22.27 13.42 22.36
C MET A 306 -23.10 13.02 21.14
N ALA A 307 -23.03 11.76 20.72
CA ALA A 307 -23.89 11.17 19.68
C ALA A 307 -25.29 10.76 20.19
N GLY A 308 -25.62 10.99 21.47
CA GLY A 308 -26.91 10.62 22.06
C GLY A 308 -27.08 9.12 22.31
N ILE A 309 -25.97 8.40 22.48
CA ILE A 309 -25.92 6.96 22.75
C ILE A 309 -25.47 6.75 24.19
N ASP A 310 -26.21 5.94 24.94
CA ASP A 310 -25.88 5.62 26.33
C ASP A 310 -24.68 4.64 26.39
N PRO A 311 -23.51 5.07 26.91
CA PRO A 311 -22.32 4.21 27.00
C PRO A 311 -22.48 3.05 27.98
N GLU A 312 -23.45 3.11 28.91
CA GLU A 312 -23.74 1.97 29.80
C GLU A 312 -24.52 0.86 29.07
N VAL A 313 -25.19 1.19 27.96
CA VAL A 313 -25.97 0.23 27.15
C VAL A 313 -25.20 -0.25 25.93
N TYR A 314 -24.38 0.61 25.32
CA TYR A 314 -23.66 0.31 24.09
C TYR A 314 -22.17 0.55 24.23
N SER A 315 -21.37 -0.29 23.59
CA SER A 315 -19.92 -0.13 23.47
C SER A 315 -19.45 -0.63 22.12
N GLY A 316 -18.20 -0.32 21.78
CA GLY A 316 -17.63 -0.79 20.54
C GLY A 316 -16.27 -0.20 20.25
N PHE A 317 -15.81 -0.36 19.03
CA PHE A 317 -14.48 0.04 18.62
C PHE A 317 -14.49 0.74 17.27
N ALA A 318 -13.44 1.52 17.04
CA ALA A 318 -13.16 2.13 15.75
C ALA A 318 -11.71 1.87 15.35
N ALA A 319 -11.45 1.88 14.04
CA ALA A 319 -10.10 1.82 13.50
C ALA A 319 -10.01 2.65 12.22
N GLY A 320 -8.84 3.22 11.95
CA GLY A 320 -8.58 4.05 10.78
C GLY A 320 -7.21 3.79 10.21
N PHE A 321 -7.12 3.78 8.88
CA PHE A 321 -5.87 3.59 8.17
C PHE A 321 -5.78 4.42 6.90
N GLY A 322 -4.55 4.81 6.55
CA GLY A 322 -4.24 5.47 5.27
C GLY A 322 -4.13 4.46 4.14
N LEU A 323 -4.90 4.67 3.08
CA LEU A 323 -4.97 3.76 1.94
C LEU A 323 -3.65 3.71 1.17
N GLU A 324 -3.00 4.85 1.00
CA GLU A 324 -1.71 5.00 0.31
C GLU A 324 -0.64 4.14 0.97
N ARG A 325 -0.57 4.14 2.31
CA ARG A 325 0.43 3.34 3.04
C ARG A 325 0.19 1.84 2.85
N PHE A 326 -1.06 1.40 2.81
CA PHE A 326 -1.40 0.01 2.48
C PHE A 326 -1.00 -0.34 1.04
N ALA A 327 -1.32 0.51 0.06
CA ALA A 327 -0.92 0.32 -1.33
C ALA A 327 0.60 0.27 -1.49
N MET A 328 1.33 1.12 -0.77
CA MET A 328 2.80 1.12 -0.76
C MET A 328 3.37 -0.19 -0.22
N VAL A 329 2.81 -0.74 0.85
CA VAL A 329 3.26 -2.01 1.42
C VAL A 329 2.94 -3.16 0.45
N MET A 330 1.71 -3.24 -0.06
CA MET A 330 1.29 -4.32 -0.97
C MET A 330 2.08 -4.34 -2.28
N HIS A 331 2.31 -3.17 -2.87
CA HIS A 331 2.94 -3.05 -4.19
C HIS A 331 4.42 -2.63 -4.12
N GLN A 332 4.98 -2.56 -2.92
CA GLN A 332 6.37 -2.17 -2.65
C GLN A 332 6.78 -0.78 -3.18
N ILE A 333 5.83 0.16 -3.24
CA ILE A 333 6.04 1.53 -3.72
C ILE A 333 6.78 2.34 -2.66
N THR A 334 7.78 3.11 -3.09
CA THR A 334 8.68 3.87 -2.20
C THR A 334 8.26 5.33 -1.98
N ASP A 335 7.52 5.91 -2.91
CA ASP A 335 7.17 7.33 -2.92
C ASP A 335 5.66 7.50 -3.14
N LEU A 336 4.97 8.03 -2.12
CA LEU A 336 3.54 8.26 -2.13
C LEU A 336 3.10 9.20 -3.27
N ARG A 337 3.97 10.12 -3.69
CA ARG A 337 3.66 11.11 -4.73
C ARG A 337 3.41 10.48 -6.09
N GLU A 338 3.87 9.25 -6.34
CA GLU A 338 3.60 8.54 -7.59
C GLU A 338 2.09 8.34 -7.84
N PHE A 339 1.28 8.21 -6.78
CA PHE A 339 -0.16 8.05 -6.90
C PHE A 339 -0.88 9.27 -7.49
N THR A 340 -0.34 10.49 -7.32
CA THR A 340 -0.98 11.73 -7.76
C THR A 340 -0.33 12.33 -9.01
N LYS A 341 0.91 11.93 -9.33
CA LYS A 341 1.58 12.29 -10.60
C LYS A 341 0.84 11.80 -11.83
N ASN A 342 0.10 10.70 -11.71
CA ASN A 342 -0.61 10.04 -12.82
C ASN A 342 0.31 9.69 -14.00
N ASP A 343 1.55 9.26 -13.71
CA ASP A 343 2.47 8.81 -14.76
C ASP A 343 1.95 7.52 -15.40
N VAL A 344 1.74 7.54 -16.72
CA VAL A 344 1.25 6.38 -17.47
C VAL A 344 2.19 5.18 -17.33
N ARG A 345 3.50 5.39 -17.17
CA ARG A 345 4.49 4.32 -16.98
C ARG A 345 4.34 3.65 -15.62
N PHE A 346 3.95 4.39 -14.59
CA PHE A 346 3.62 3.86 -13.27
C PHE A 346 2.32 3.04 -13.35
N VAL A 347 1.26 3.63 -13.90
CA VAL A 347 -0.07 3.01 -14.01
C VAL A 347 -0.04 1.73 -14.86
N LYS A 348 0.80 1.66 -15.90
CA LYS A 348 0.95 0.49 -16.79
C LYS A 348 1.49 -0.77 -16.11
N GLN A 349 2.05 -0.65 -14.90
CA GLN A 349 2.60 -1.79 -14.14
C GLN A 349 1.54 -2.60 -13.40
N PHE A 350 0.33 -2.04 -13.23
CA PHE A 350 -0.77 -2.70 -12.49
C PHE A 350 -1.65 -3.54 -13.44
N PRO A 351 -2.48 -4.47 -12.94
CA PRO A 351 -3.31 -5.35 -13.77
C PRO A 351 -4.27 -4.63 -14.74
N HIS A 352 -4.63 -5.35 -15.81
CA HIS A 352 -5.63 -4.91 -16.81
C HIS A 352 -7.06 -4.99 -16.25
N PHE A 353 -8.00 -4.38 -16.99
CA PHE A 353 -9.40 -4.18 -16.61
C PHE A 353 -10.30 -5.45 -16.51
N TYR A 354 -9.83 -6.69 -16.74
CA TYR A 354 -10.73 -7.89 -16.83
C TYR A 354 -10.47 -9.07 -15.85
N ASP A 355 -11.61 -9.62 -15.43
CA ASP A 355 -12.04 -10.94 -14.88
C ASP A 355 -11.11 -11.69 -13.91
N ASP A 356 -10.06 -12.39 -14.36
CA ASP A 356 -9.29 -13.23 -13.42
C ASP A 356 -8.24 -12.45 -12.62
N GLY A 357 -7.89 -11.23 -13.04
CA GLY A 357 -6.83 -10.44 -12.39
C GLY A 357 -7.24 -9.82 -11.06
N LEU A 358 -8.51 -9.41 -10.91
CA LEU A 358 -9.02 -8.90 -9.64
C LEU A 358 -9.31 -10.05 -8.68
N GLU A 359 -9.97 -11.12 -9.12
CA GLU A 359 -10.18 -12.31 -8.28
C GLU A 359 -8.84 -12.93 -7.87
N ALA A 360 -7.90 -13.11 -8.80
CA ALA A 360 -6.55 -13.55 -8.43
C ALA A 360 -5.85 -12.56 -7.49
N PHE A 361 -6.03 -11.24 -7.64
CA PHE A 361 -5.42 -10.26 -6.72
C PHE A 361 -6.06 -10.31 -5.32
N LEU A 362 -7.39 -10.41 -5.25
CA LEU A 362 -8.17 -10.55 -4.03
C LEU A 362 -7.85 -11.88 -3.32
N GLU A 363 -7.61 -12.95 -4.09
CA GLU A 363 -7.21 -14.28 -3.61
C GLU A 363 -5.71 -14.42 -3.37
N GLY A 364 -4.90 -13.38 -3.62
CA GLY A 364 -3.44 -13.40 -3.43
C GLY A 364 -2.66 -14.28 -4.43
N LYS A 365 -3.25 -14.58 -5.59
CA LYS A 365 -2.71 -15.37 -6.71
C LYS A 365 -2.04 -14.53 -7.80
N VAL A 366 -2.08 -13.19 -7.74
CA VAL A 366 -1.32 -12.32 -8.64
C VAL A 366 0.08 -12.11 -8.06
N ASP A 367 1.09 -12.30 -8.90
CA ASP A 367 2.50 -12.08 -8.56
C ASP A 367 2.70 -10.65 -8.04
N ASN A 368 3.20 -10.51 -6.81
CA ASN A 368 3.60 -9.24 -6.20
C ASN A 368 4.93 -8.77 -6.81
N THR A 369 5.03 -8.75 -8.14
CA THR A 369 6.20 -8.21 -8.81
C THR A 369 6.33 -6.74 -8.39
N PRO A 370 7.46 -6.31 -7.80
CA PRO A 370 7.58 -4.96 -7.31
C PRO A 370 7.46 -3.98 -8.46
N VAL A 371 6.82 -2.87 -8.16
CA VAL A 371 6.73 -1.74 -9.08
C VAL A 371 8.14 -1.18 -9.26
N VAL A 372 8.61 -1.13 -10.51
CA VAL A 372 9.85 -0.47 -10.90
C VAL A 372 9.60 1.03 -10.94
N ASP A 373 10.46 1.80 -10.29
CA ASP A 373 10.39 3.26 -10.33
C ASP A 373 10.46 3.75 -11.79
N PRO A 374 9.56 4.65 -12.25
CA PRO A 374 9.62 5.22 -13.60
C PRO A 374 10.96 5.89 -13.96
N ARG A 375 11.82 6.19 -12.98
CA ARG A 375 13.19 6.70 -13.11
C ARG A 375 14.23 5.62 -13.44
N GLY A 376 13.83 4.35 -13.50
CA GLY A 376 14.71 3.22 -13.84
C GLY A 376 15.56 2.72 -12.68
N GLU A 377 15.29 3.17 -11.45
CA GLU A 377 15.88 2.57 -10.26
C GLU A 377 15.17 1.23 -10.00
N THR A 378 15.90 0.14 -10.20
CA THR A 378 15.45 -1.19 -9.79
C THR A 378 15.24 -1.16 -8.28
N VAL A 379 13.99 -1.26 -7.84
CA VAL A 379 13.69 -1.63 -6.46
C VAL A 379 14.26 -3.04 -6.28
N PRO A 380 15.28 -3.26 -5.43
CA PRO A 380 15.90 -4.58 -5.36
C PRO A 380 14.89 -5.61 -4.82
N GLN A 381 14.88 -6.81 -5.42
CA GLN A 381 14.05 -7.97 -5.05
C GLN A 381 14.92 -9.10 -4.50
N PRO A 382 14.41 -9.98 -3.59
CA PRO A 382 13.37 -9.78 -2.58
C PRO A 382 14.02 -9.54 -1.21
N PHE A 383 13.58 -8.49 -0.51
CA PHE A 383 14.02 -8.22 0.86
C PHE A 383 13.14 -9.00 1.82
N VAL A 384 13.66 -10.15 2.25
CA VAL A 384 13.39 -10.89 3.49
C VAL A 384 11.98 -10.65 4.06
N ASP A 385 11.02 -11.49 3.66
CA ASP A 385 9.59 -11.32 3.98
C ASP A 385 9.27 -11.62 5.45
N SER A 386 10.22 -12.19 6.20
CA SER A 386 10.01 -12.55 7.60
C SER A 386 11.17 -12.12 8.51
N LEU A 387 10.79 -11.72 9.73
CA LEU A 387 11.72 -11.51 10.85
C LEU A 387 12.58 -12.76 11.11
N GLU A 388 12.09 -13.96 10.78
CA GLU A 388 12.77 -15.25 10.97
C GLU A 388 13.95 -15.41 10.00
N GLU A 389 13.76 -15.09 8.72
CA GLU A 389 14.84 -15.13 7.73
C GLU A 389 15.90 -14.05 7.99
N LEU A 390 15.51 -12.87 8.50
CA LEU A 390 16.47 -11.85 8.96
C LEU A 390 17.26 -12.36 10.17
N LYS A 391 16.60 -13.07 11.10
CA LYS A 391 17.23 -13.72 12.28
C LYS A 391 18.22 -14.79 11.87
N GLU A 392 17.92 -15.57 10.83
CA GLU A 392 18.81 -16.59 10.30
C GLU A 392 20.03 -16.02 9.55
N ARG A 393 19.89 -14.86 8.90
CA ARG A 393 20.99 -14.17 8.20
C ARG A 393 21.90 -13.34 9.11
N GLY A 394 21.51 -13.14 10.37
CA GLY A 394 22.25 -12.28 11.32
C GLY A 394 22.08 -10.78 11.07
N ASP A 395 21.14 -10.39 10.20
CA ASP A 395 20.90 -9.00 9.76
C ASP A 395 19.81 -8.29 10.60
N VAL A 396 19.57 -8.73 11.84
CA VAL A 396 18.59 -8.11 12.73
C VAL A 396 19.28 -7.25 13.77
N ASN A 397 19.26 -5.94 13.54
CA ASN A 397 19.32 -4.99 14.65
C ASN A 397 17.91 -4.87 15.24
N GLU A 398 17.62 -5.61 16.31
CA GLU A 398 16.37 -5.45 17.05
C GLU A 398 16.34 -4.08 17.73
N ALA A 399 15.38 -3.22 17.35
CA ALA A 399 14.95 -2.13 18.23
C ALA A 399 14.26 -2.74 19.45
N PRO A 400 14.62 -2.39 20.70
CA PRO A 400 14.16 -3.12 21.86
C PRO A 400 12.71 -2.75 22.21
N ALA A 401 11.85 -3.75 22.26
CA ALA A 401 10.57 -3.70 22.98
C ALA A 401 10.73 -4.45 24.32
N ALA A 402 10.03 -3.95 25.33
CA ALA A 402 10.11 -4.39 26.72
C ALA A 402 9.42 -5.75 26.94
N GLU A 403 9.99 -6.61 27.79
CA GLU A 403 9.23 -7.58 28.61
C GLU A 403 10.06 -8.23 29.73
N GLU A 404 9.36 -8.67 30.79
CA GLU A 404 9.87 -9.13 32.10
C GLU A 404 10.13 -10.66 32.20
N THR A 405 11.27 -11.03 32.83
CA THR A 405 11.63 -12.26 33.63
C THR A 405 11.71 -13.65 32.93
N PRO A 406 12.63 -14.64 33.27
CA PRO A 406 13.20 -14.99 34.59
C PRO A 406 14.72 -15.41 34.64
N LYS A 407 15.21 -15.69 35.87
CA LYS A 407 16.61 -15.88 36.31
C LYS A 407 17.45 -16.94 35.55
N ARG A 408 18.66 -16.57 35.09
CA ARG A 408 19.74 -17.52 34.70
C ARG A 408 21.08 -17.16 35.37
N LYS A 409 21.84 -18.21 35.74
CA LYS A 409 23.06 -18.15 36.57
C LYS A 409 24.24 -17.43 35.89
N LYS A 410 24.97 -16.72 36.76
CA LYS A 410 26.05 -15.74 36.52
C LYS A 410 27.17 -16.19 35.58
N LYS A 411 27.46 -15.33 34.60
CA LYS A 411 28.82 -15.01 34.14
C LYS A 411 29.02 -13.49 34.36
N ALA A 412 30.16 -13.09 34.90
CA ALA A 412 30.37 -11.75 35.47
C ALA A 412 30.12 -10.64 34.42
N PRO A 413 29.43 -9.54 34.81
CA PRO A 413 29.01 -8.50 33.87
C PRO A 413 30.17 -7.54 33.52
N ALA A 414 30.25 -7.16 32.24
CA ALA A 414 30.83 -5.88 31.85
C ALA A 414 29.84 -4.75 32.23
N PRO A 415 30.31 -3.59 32.74
CA PRO A 415 29.44 -2.58 33.35
C PRO A 415 28.52 -1.91 32.33
N ALA A 416 27.27 -1.65 32.75
CA ALA A 416 26.26 -0.91 31.99
C ALA A 416 26.72 0.54 31.77
N ALA A 417 26.51 1.07 30.57
CA ALA A 417 26.75 2.49 30.29
C ALA A 417 25.81 3.34 31.17
N GLU A 418 26.41 4.15 32.05
CA GLU A 418 25.72 5.03 32.98
C GLU A 418 25.05 6.20 32.23
N ILE A 419 23.87 6.66 32.69
CA ILE A 419 23.26 7.91 32.20
C ILE A 419 23.88 9.04 33.01
N ASP A 420 24.63 9.91 32.35
CA ASP A 420 25.35 11.01 32.99
C ASP A 420 25.33 12.30 32.14
N VAL A 421 25.91 13.38 32.68
CA VAL A 421 25.91 14.72 32.07
C VAL A 421 26.49 14.78 30.66
N SER A 422 27.36 13.84 30.27
CA SER A 422 27.92 13.77 28.91
C SER A 422 26.86 13.52 27.83
N LYS A 423 25.65 13.10 28.23
CA LYS A 423 24.51 12.96 27.32
C LYS A 423 23.81 14.28 27.00
N LEU A 424 24.06 15.33 27.77
CA LEU A 424 23.58 16.67 27.48
C LEU A 424 24.58 17.39 26.56
N ASP A 425 24.07 18.01 25.48
CA ASP A 425 24.86 18.91 24.64
C ASP A 425 24.67 20.34 25.15
N ILE A 426 25.45 20.72 26.17
CA ILE A 426 25.43 22.07 26.73
C ILE A 426 26.52 22.89 26.05
N ARG A 427 26.15 24.01 25.43
CA ARG A 427 27.06 24.88 24.67
C ARG A 427 27.02 26.32 25.14
N VAL A 428 28.12 27.01 24.92
CA VAL A 428 28.21 28.47 25.11
C VAL A 428 27.53 29.14 23.92
N GLY A 429 26.49 29.93 24.18
CA GLY A 429 25.79 30.74 23.19
C GLY A 429 25.97 32.24 23.46
N ILE A 430 25.78 33.07 22.43
CA ILE A 430 25.66 34.53 22.59
C ILE A 430 24.27 34.97 22.14
N ILE A 431 23.57 35.70 23.00
CA ILE A 431 22.27 36.28 22.67
C ILE A 431 22.52 37.44 21.71
N GLN A 432 22.16 37.26 20.44
CA GLN A 432 22.31 38.31 19.42
C GLN A 432 21.16 39.31 19.49
N LYS A 433 19.97 38.84 19.87
CA LYS A 433 18.75 39.64 19.94
C LYS A 433 17.79 39.06 20.98
N ALA A 434 17.11 39.93 21.72
CA ALA A 434 16.06 39.53 22.67
C ALA A 434 14.84 40.46 22.56
N TRP A 435 13.64 39.91 22.75
CA TRP A 435 12.40 40.70 22.80
C TRP A 435 11.35 40.02 23.68
N GLU A 436 10.35 40.78 24.11
CA GLU A 436 9.23 40.24 24.87
C GLU A 436 8.36 39.33 24.01
N HIS A 437 7.98 38.17 24.57
CA HIS A 437 7.08 37.26 23.88
C HIS A 437 5.71 37.92 23.66
N PRO A 438 5.16 37.92 22.42
CA PRO A 438 3.97 38.69 22.07
C PRO A 438 2.69 38.24 22.79
N GLU A 439 2.62 36.96 23.15
CA GLU A 439 1.43 36.33 23.75
C GLU A 439 1.65 35.79 25.18
N ALA A 440 2.83 36.01 25.79
CA ALA A 440 3.17 35.42 27.09
C ALA A 440 3.91 36.40 28.01
N ASP A 441 3.30 36.74 29.14
CA ASP A 441 3.81 37.76 30.06
C ASP A 441 5.07 37.35 30.84
N LYS A 442 5.46 36.07 30.78
CA LYS A 442 6.60 35.51 31.52
C LYS A 442 7.79 35.12 30.65
N LEU A 443 7.67 35.25 29.32
CA LEU A 443 8.67 34.74 28.39
C LEU A 443 9.40 35.88 27.66
N PHE A 444 10.69 35.69 27.45
CA PHE A 444 11.44 36.35 26.39
C PHE A 444 11.61 35.41 25.20
N CYS A 445 11.74 36.00 24.02
CA CYS A 445 12.16 35.35 22.79
C CYS A 445 13.56 35.83 22.45
N GLU A 446 14.47 34.90 22.18
CA GLU A 446 15.89 35.15 21.98
C GLU A 446 16.37 34.51 20.67
N GLU A 447 17.24 35.21 19.94
CA GLU A 447 18.07 34.63 18.89
C GLU A 447 19.47 34.40 19.46
N ILE A 448 19.81 33.14 19.72
CA ILE A 448 21.06 32.75 20.38
C ILE A 448 21.96 32.02 19.39
N ASP A 449 23.12 32.59 19.12
CA ASP A 449 24.14 32.00 18.26
C ASP A 449 24.97 30.98 19.04
N LEU A 450 24.98 29.73 18.55
CA LEU A 450 25.73 28.60 19.10
C LEU A 450 26.90 28.19 18.19
N GLY A 451 27.33 29.05 17.25
CA GLY A 451 28.42 28.75 16.31
C GLY A 451 28.06 27.69 15.26
N GLU A 452 26.77 27.51 14.97
CA GLU A 452 26.27 26.52 14.01
C GLU A 452 26.14 27.12 12.61
N GLU A 453 26.40 26.32 11.55
CA GLU A 453 26.31 26.78 10.16
C GLU A 453 24.89 27.26 9.76
N GLY A 454 23.87 26.83 10.49
CA GLY A 454 22.46 27.21 10.27
C GLY A 454 22.06 28.59 10.81
N GLY A 455 22.96 29.31 11.48
CA GLY A 455 22.67 30.61 12.10
C GLY A 455 22.13 30.51 13.54
N PRO A 456 21.71 31.65 14.15
CA PRO A 456 21.25 31.67 15.53
C PRO A 456 19.94 30.90 15.72
N ARG A 457 19.83 30.20 16.85
CA ARG A 457 18.63 29.45 17.25
C ARG A 457 17.60 30.36 17.90
N GLN A 458 16.33 30.13 17.61
CA GLN A 458 15.22 30.74 18.34
C GLN A 458 14.95 29.97 19.63
N ILE A 459 15.05 30.64 20.77
CA ILE A 459 14.84 30.06 22.10
C ILE A 459 13.89 30.97 22.88
N ALA A 460 12.96 30.37 23.64
CA ALA A 460 12.12 31.11 24.57
C ALA A 460 12.48 30.75 26.02
N SER A 461 12.71 31.77 26.84
CA SER A 461 13.16 31.63 28.23
C SER A 461 12.19 32.26 29.22
N GLY A 462 12.05 31.66 30.41
CA GLY A 462 11.19 32.13 31.50
C GLY A 462 11.77 33.30 32.31
N LEU A 463 12.60 34.15 31.70
CA LEU A 463 13.46 35.10 32.41
C LEU A 463 12.85 36.48 32.62
N LYS A 464 11.67 36.76 32.04
CA LYS A 464 11.00 38.08 32.12
C LYS A 464 10.64 38.53 33.53
N ALA A 465 10.48 37.60 34.47
CA ALA A 465 10.26 37.93 35.88
C ALA A 465 11.54 38.37 36.62
N HIS A 466 12.71 38.19 36.02
CA HIS A 466 14.02 38.32 36.68
C HIS A 466 14.97 39.32 35.98
N TYR A 467 14.79 39.58 34.69
CA TYR A 467 15.66 40.43 33.87
C TYR A 467 14.84 41.37 32.99
N ASN A 468 15.44 42.49 32.58
CA ASN A 468 14.91 43.30 31.49
C ASN A 468 15.54 42.85 30.16
N VAL A 469 14.88 43.16 29.05
CA VAL A 469 15.36 42.74 27.72
C VAL A 469 16.73 43.33 27.38
N GLU A 470 17.01 44.54 27.86
CA GLU A 470 18.28 45.25 27.65
C GLU A 470 19.47 44.57 28.33
N ASP A 471 19.20 43.71 29.32
CA ASP A 471 20.23 42.98 30.08
C ASP A 471 20.66 41.67 29.37
N LEU A 472 20.00 41.30 28.27
CA LEU A 472 20.17 40.02 27.58
C LEU A 472 21.06 40.12 26.34
N GLU A 473 20.88 41.15 25.51
CA GLU A 473 21.60 41.27 24.24
C GLU A 473 23.12 41.39 24.46
N GLY A 474 23.89 40.58 23.72
CA GLY A 474 25.34 40.50 23.82
C GLY A 474 25.87 39.63 24.96
N ARG A 475 25.00 39.07 25.82
CA ARG A 475 25.40 38.19 26.92
C ARG A 475 25.76 36.79 26.40
N LYS A 476 26.85 36.21 26.94
CA LYS A 476 27.15 34.78 26.77
C LYS A 476 26.39 33.96 27.81
N VAL A 477 25.75 32.88 27.37
CA VAL A 477 24.89 32.01 28.19
C VAL A 477 25.18 30.54 27.92
N LEU A 478 24.79 29.65 28.83
CA LEU A 478 24.82 28.21 28.59
C LEU A 478 23.48 27.73 28.04
N VAL A 479 23.50 27.00 26.93
CA VAL A 479 22.31 26.49 26.25
C VAL A 479 22.37 24.97 26.12
N LEU A 480 21.31 24.29 26.55
CA LEU A 480 21.11 22.88 26.25
C LEU A 480 20.56 22.74 24.82
N ALA A 481 21.40 22.25 23.91
CA ALA A 481 21.22 22.29 22.46
C ALA A 481 20.67 20.99 21.84
N ASN A 482 20.68 19.86 22.56
CA ASN A 482 20.15 18.58 22.07
C ASN A 482 18.72 18.29 22.58
N LEU A 483 17.93 19.33 22.82
CA LEU A 483 16.48 19.20 23.06
C LEU A 483 15.72 19.24 21.74
N LYS A 484 14.76 18.34 21.58
CA LYS A 484 13.77 18.44 20.48
C LYS A 484 13.02 19.77 20.60
N ALA A 485 12.95 20.50 19.50
CA ALA A 485 12.26 21.78 19.43
C ALA A 485 10.81 21.69 19.94
N ARG A 486 10.38 22.69 20.72
CA ARG A 486 9.00 22.79 21.25
C ARG A 486 8.48 24.20 21.07
N LYS A 487 7.18 24.35 20.85
CA LYS A 487 6.53 25.65 20.84
C LYS A 487 6.16 26.05 22.27
N LEU A 488 6.67 27.18 22.74
CA LEU A 488 6.28 27.79 24.01
C LEU A 488 5.34 28.95 23.68
N VAL A 489 4.03 28.76 23.94
CA VAL A 489 2.98 29.75 23.60
C VAL A 489 3.09 30.22 22.14
N GLY A 490 3.21 29.26 21.21
CA GLY A 490 3.29 29.55 19.77
C GLY A 490 4.68 29.92 19.25
N PHE A 491 5.63 30.34 20.10
CA PHE A 491 7.01 30.63 19.68
C PHE A 491 7.88 29.36 19.69
N PRO A 492 8.61 29.05 18.59
CA PRO A 492 9.49 27.89 18.55
C PRO A 492 10.72 28.09 19.44
N SER A 493 10.99 27.12 20.32
CA SER A 493 12.17 27.07 21.17
C SER A 493 13.02 25.84 20.83
N HIS A 494 14.21 26.09 20.30
CA HIS A 494 15.18 25.11 19.80
C HIS A 494 16.32 24.84 20.81
N GLY A 495 16.02 24.99 22.09
CA GLY A 495 16.97 24.81 23.19
C GLY A 495 16.39 25.32 24.50
N MET A 496 17.24 25.33 25.52
CA MET A 496 16.92 25.84 26.86
C MET A 496 18.14 26.54 27.44
N VAL A 497 17.94 27.78 27.89
CA VAL A 497 18.98 28.54 28.60
C VAL A 497 19.06 28.06 30.04
N LEU A 498 20.25 27.68 30.50
CA LEU A 498 20.46 27.15 31.85
C LEU A 498 20.68 28.28 32.86
N CYS A 499 19.89 28.26 33.93
CA CYS A 499 20.01 29.22 35.03
C CYS A 499 20.09 28.49 36.38
N ALA A 500 20.78 29.12 37.34
CA ALA A 500 20.75 28.71 38.73
C ALA A 500 19.49 29.27 39.41
N VAL A 501 18.82 28.44 40.22
CA VAL A 501 17.60 28.76 40.96
C VAL A 501 17.79 28.37 42.42
N ASN A 502 17.59 29.32 43.33
CA ASN A 502 17.62 29.06 44.77
C ASN A 502 16.22 28.73 45.32
N ASP A 503 16.15 28.32 46.59
CA ASP A 503 14.89 27.93 47.24
C ASP A 503 13.87 29.09 47.36
N ASP A 504 14.33 30.34 47.30
CA ASP A 504 13.50 31.55 47.30
C ASP A 504 12.90 31.87 45.92
N GLY A 505 13.24 31.08 44.88
CA GLY A 505 12.78 31.29 43.51
C GLY A 505 13.51 32.40 42.75
N LYS A 506 14.66 32.88 43.24
CA LYS A 506 15.54 33.79 42.50
C LYS A 506 16.26 33.00 41.42
N VAL A 507 16.19 33.48 40.18
CA VAL A 507 16.82 32.88 38.99
C VAL A 507 18.00 33.74 38.53
N VAL A 508 19.19 33.16 38.41
CA VAL A 508 20.41 33.83 37.93
C VAL A 508 21.10 33.01 36.84
N PHE A 509 21.67 33.67 35.83
CA PHE A 509 22.43 32.96 34.80
C PHE A 509 23.59 32.12 35.36
N VAL A 510 23.90 31.03 34.66
CA VAL A 510 25.20 30.37 34.78
C VAL A 510 26.09 30.96 33.67
N ASP A 511 26.98 31.86 34.07
CA ASP A 511 27.86 32.59 33.16
C ASP A 511 29.09 31.74 32.78
N PRO A 512 29.39 31.59 31.48
CA PRO A 512 30.66 31.04 31.02
C PRO A 512 31.81 32.04 31.32
N PRO A 513 33.06 31.57 31.49
CA PRO A 513 34.19 32.47 31.75
C PRO A 513 34.47 33.40 30.56
N GLU A 514 35.10 34.55 30.84
CA GLU A 514 35.31 35.65 29.87
C GLU A 514 35.97 35.20 28.55
N GLY A 515 36.84 34.18 28.60
CA GLY A 515 37.54 33.61 27.45
C GLY A 515 36.81 32.48 26.69
N ALA A 516 35.60 32.08 27.07
CA ALA A 516 34.90 30.97 26.42
C ALA A 516 34.46 31.31 24.98
N GLU A 517 34.60 30.38 24.04
CA GLU A 517 34.23 30.61 22.64
C GLU A 517 32.74 30.29 22.37
N VAL A 518 32.12 31.00 21.42
CA VAL A 518 30.73 30.71 21.03
C VAL A 518 30.67 29.37 20.30
N GLY A 519 29.72 28.52 20.69
CA GLY A 519 29.57 27.16 20.21
C GLY A 519 30.42 26.12 20.92
N GLU A 520 31.28 26.55 21.84
CA GLU A 520 32.08 25.65 22.67
C GLU A 520 31.18 24.78 23.55
N ARG A 521 31.40 23.47 23.51
CA ARG A 521 30.73 22.51 24.40
C ARG A 521 31.36 22.56 25.78
N VAL A 522 30.54 22.69 26.82
CA VAL A 522 31.03 22.57 28.20
C VAL A 522 31.23 21.11 28.56
N MET A 523 32.31 20.85 29.29
CA MET A 523 32.74 19.50 29.66
C MET A 523 32.79 19.35 31.18
N VAL A 524 32.61 18.14 31.66
CA VAL A 524 32.78 17.78 33.08
C VAL A 524 33.83 16.69 33.16
N ALA A 525 34.93 16.95 33.88
CA ALA A 525 36.04 16.02 33.95
C ALA A 525 35.60 14.63 34.45
N GLY A 526 35.91 13.58 33.70
CA GLY A 526 35.50 12.20 33.99
C GLY A 526 34.16 11.78 33.36
N PHE A 527 33.52 12.65 32.58
CA PHE A 527 32.29 12.36 31.83
C PHE A 527 32.50 12.69 30.34
N ASP A 528 33.32 11.89 29.65
CA ASP A 528 33.78 12.14 28.27
C ASP A 528 32.91 11.49 27.17
N GLY A 529 31.61 11.30 27.46
CA GLY A 529 30.69 10.66 26.52
C GLY A 529 30.20 11.58 25.39
N GLU A 530 29.80 10.93 24.29
CA GLU A 530 29.12 11.61 23.18
C GLU A 530 27.70 12.07 23.59
N PRO A 531 27.27 13.27 23.15
CA PRO A 531 25.94 13.77 23.42
C PRO A 531 24.88 12.83 22.86
N ALA A 532 23.75 12.73 23.57
CA ALA A 532 22.61 12.01 23.06
C ALA A 532 21.97 12.79 21.89
N THR A 533 21.41 12.07 20.91
CA THR A 533 20.58 12.66 19.86
C THR A 533 19.32 13.30 20.46
N GLU A 534 18.71 14.28 19.78
CA GLU A 534 17.47 14.92 20.25
C GLU A 534 16.40 13.89 20.62
N ASN A 535 16.26 12.83 19.81
CA ASN A 535 15.31 11.73 20.03
C ASN A 535 15.58 10.91 21.30
N GLN A 536 16.83 10.84 21.75
CA GLN A 536 17.22 10.14 22.97
C GLN A 536 16.98 10.99 24.22
N VAL A 537 17.02 12.32 24.11
CA VAL A 537 16.71 13.27 25.19
C VAL A 537 15.19 13.46 25.40
N ILE A 538 14.34 12.95 24.49
CA ILE A 538 12.86 13.06 24.53
C ILE A 538 12.21 12.55 25.83
N LYS A 539 12.87 11.66 26.58
CA LYS A 539 12.32 11.12 27.83
C LYS A 539 12.73 12.01 29.00
N LYS A 540 11.75 12.62 29.70
CA LYS A 540 11.94 13.33 30.99
C LYS A 540 12.92 12.59 31.93
N LYS A 541 12.92 11.26 31.89
CA LYS A 541 13.85 10.35 32.60
C LYS A 541 15.35 10.72 32.51
N MET A 542 15.86 11.28 31.42
CA MET A 542 17.29 11.65 31.31
C MET A 542 17.57 12.98 32.03
N LEU A 543 16.72 13.99 31.84
CA LEU A 543 16.82 15.27 32.55
C LEU A 543 16.56 15.06 34.05
N ASP A 544 15.55 14.26 34.41
CA ASP A 544 15.22 13.90 35.80
C ASP A 544 16.36 13.13 36.50
N ALA A 545 17.24 12.46 35.75
CA ALA A 545 18.40 11.75 36.30
C ALA A 545 19.64 12.66 36.46
N ILE A 546 19.78 13.69 35.62
CA ILE A 546 20.99 14.53 35.55
C ILE A 546 20.80 15.84 36.32
N PHE A 547 19.64 16.49 36.21
CA PHE A 547 19.37 17.82 36.78
C PHE A 547 19.44 17.85 38.32
N PRO A 548 19.02 16.81 39.07
CA PRO A 548 19.18 16.82 40.53
C PRO A 548 20.64 16.91 41.00
N ASP A 549 21.58 16.52 40.14
CA ASP A 549 23.02 16.55 40.39
C ASP A 549 23.71 17.79 39.77
N LEU A 550 22.98 18.62 39.02
CA LEU A 550 23.47 19.84 38.37
C LEU A 550 23.22 21.06 39.29
N LYS A 551 24.27 21.53 39.96
CA LYS A 551 24.16 22.55 41.03
C LYS A 551 25.35 23.47 41.08
N THR A 552 25.20 24.65 41.67
CA THR A 552 26.34 25.48 42.05
C THR A 552 26.89 25.07 43.41
N ASN A 553 28.21 25.14 43.61
CA ASN A 553 28.83 24.91 44.92
C ASN A 553 28.78 26.16 45.81
N ASP A 554 29.46 26.13 46.95
CA ASP A 554 29.58 27.24 47.90
C ASP A 554 30.26 28.49 47.31
N GLU A 555 31.15 28.30 46.34
CA GLU A 555 31.82 29.37 45.59
C GLU A 555 31.04 29.85 44.34
N GLY A 556 29.83 29.34 44.10
CA GLY A 556 29.00 29.67 42.94
C GLY A 556 29.45 29.01 41.63
N VAL A 557 30.39 28.05 41.67
CA VAL A 557 30.83 27.28 40.50
C VAL A 557 29.77 26.25 40.13
N ALA A 558 29.38 26.20 38.86
CA ALA A 558 28.46 25.18 38.34
C ALA A 558 29.14 23.81 38.31
N THR A 559 28.48 22.80 38.86
CA THR A 559 29.01 21.44 39.03
C THR A 559 27.98 20.39 38.65
N TYR A 560 28.46 19.22 38.22
CA TYR A 560 27.69 18.00 38.15
C TYR A 560 28.32 16.97 39.09
N ARG A 561 27.55 16.45 40.06
CA ARG A 561 28.05 15.54 41.12
C ARG A 561 29.31 16.06 41.84
N GLY A 562 29.41 17.39 42.00
CA GLY A 562 30.55 18.06 42.65
C GLY A 562 31.76 18.32 41.74
N THR A 563 31.75 17.86 40.48
CA THR A 563 32.79 18.17 39.50
C THR A 563 32.44 19.44 38.72
N PRO A 564 33.34 20.42 38.59
CA PRO A 564 33.08 21.64 37.82
C PRO A 564 32.71 21.41 36.36
N ILE A 565 31.75 22.20 35.87
CA ILE A 565 31.40 22.33 34.46
C ILE A 565 32.32 23.40 33.87
N THR A 566 33.15 23.00 32.91
CA THR A 566 34.25 23.84 32.40
C THR A 566 34.19 24.01 30.89
N THR A 567 34.62 25.18 30.44
CA THR A 567 35.10 25.45 29.09
C THR A 567 36.62 25.36 29.08
N SER A 568 37.24 25.48 27.91
CA SER A 568 38.69 25.66 27.72
C SER A 568 39.25 26.88 28.47
N ALA A 569 38.43 27.90 28.72
CA ALA A 569 38.80 29.11 29.43
C ALA A 569 38.56 29.05 30.95
N GLY A 570 37.92 28.00 31.47
CA GLY A 570 37.72 27.79 32.91
C GLY A 570 36.30 27.36 33.32
N PRO A 571 36.01 27.33 34.63
CA PRO A 571 34.72 26.90 35.16
C PRO A 571 33.61 27.93 34.93
N CYS A 572 32.40 27.46 34.64
CA CYS A 572 31.20 28.28 34.56
C CYS A 572 30.70 28.61 35.98
N LYS A 573 30.20 29.83 36.20
CA LYS A 573 29.84 30.33 37.53
C LYS A 573 28.48 31.02 37.53
N SER A 574 27.83 31.06 38.68
CA SER A 574 26.64 31.87 38.92
C SER A 574 26.81 32.68 40.20
N GLU A 575 26.07 33.77 40.34
CA GLU A 575 26.03 34.55 41.60
C GLU A 575 25.38 33.78 42.75
N LEU A 576 24.59 32.74 42.43
CA LEU A 576 23.94 31.90 43.43
C LEU A 576 24.84 30.73 43.82
N SER A 577 25.17 30.62 45.10
CA SER A 577 25.82 29.44 45.68
C SER A 577 24.79 28.41 46.14
N ASN A 578 25.14 27.12 46.07
CA ASN A 578 24.28 25.99 46.50
C ASN A 578 22.89 25.96 45.84
N ALA A 579 22.77 26.45 44.59
CA ALA A 579 21.53 26.53 43.84
C ALA A 579 21.40 25.40 42.82
N SER A 580 20.17 25.05 42.45
CA SER A 580 19.90 24.05 41.41
C SER A 580 20.01 24.68 40.02
N ILE A 581 20.57 23.98 39.04
CA ILE A 581 20.68 24.47 37.67
C ILE A 581 19.62 23.78 36.81
N SER A 582 18.80 24.57 36.11
CA SER A 582 17.73 24.07 35.23
C SER A 582 17.47 24.98 34.04
#